data_AF-A0A8J3T9V0-F1
#
_entry.id   AF-A0A8J3T9V0-F1
#
_cell.length_a   1.000
_cell.length_b   1.000
_cell.length_c   1.000
_cell.angle_alpha   90.00
_cell.angle_beta   90.00
_cell.angle_gamma   90.00
#
_symmetry.space_group_name_H-M   'P 1'
#
loop_
_entity.id
_entity.type
_entity.pdbx_description
1 polymer ?
#
loop_
_entity_poly.entity_id
_entity_poly.type
_entity_poly.pdbx_seq_one_letter_code
_entity_poly.pdbx_strand_id
1 'polypeptide(L)' 'MSHLKIVRGDATPEEIAALVIALASRAASSAKDPQKSENWRNPAHQMRKQLPTGQHAWRSSRLPG' A
#
# COMPACT_ATOMS: atom_id res chain seq x y z
N MET A 1 -6.91 -16.63 10.77
CA MET A 1 -7.62 -17.67 9.99
C MET A 1 -6.93 -17.80 8.64
N SER A 2 -6.01 -18.75 8.46
CA SER A 2 -5.39 -19.00 7.15
C SER A 2 -6.33 -19.84 6.28
N HIS A 3 -6.85 -19.25 5.20
CA HIS A 3 -7.88 -19.86 4.33
C HIS A 3 -7.31 -20.74 3.20
N LEU A 4 -5.99 -20.87 3.11
CA LEU A 4 -5.33 -21.68 2.09
C LEU A 4 -4.26 -22.56 2.74
N LYS A 5 -4.34 -23.86 2.49
CA LYS A 5 -3.35 -24.86 2.93
C LYS A 5 -2.87 -25.61 1.70
N ILE A 6 -1.56 -25.57 1.46
CA ILE A 6 -0.92 -26.33 0.39
C ILE A 6 -0.83 -27.78 0.86
N VAL A 7 -1.56 -28.66 0.20
CA VAL A 7 -1.51 -30.10 0.43
C VAL A 7 -0.74 -30.73 -0.74
N ARG A 8 0.14 -31.69 -0.44
CA ARG A 8 0.79 -32.49 -1.49
C ARG A 8 -0.27 -33.39 -2.11
N GLY A 9 -0.84 -32.94 -3.23
CA GLY A 9 -1.77 -33.68 -4.07
C GLY A 9 -1.32 -33.59 -5.52
N ASP A 10 -1.71 -34.57 -6.33
CA ASP A 10 -1.51 -34.57 -7.78
C ASP A 10 -2.74 -33.90 -8.41
N ALA A 11 -2.74 -32.57 -8.42
CA ALA A 11 -3.79 -31.78 -9.06
C ALA A 11 -3.52 -31.73 -10.56
N THR A 12 -4.57 -31.87 -11.37
CA THR A 12 -4.39 -31.81 -12.82
C THR A 12 -4.03 -30.38 -13.26
N PRO A 13 -3.36 -30.22 -14.43
CA PRO A 13 -3.03 -28.88 -14.95
C PRO A 13 -4.25 -27.95 -15.08
N GLU A 14 -5.42 -28.50 -15.40
CA GLU A 14 -6.68 -27.77 -15.53
C GLU A 14 -7.19 -27.26 -14.18
N GLU A 15 -7.07 -28.05 -13.12
CA GLU A 15 -7.45 -27.66 -11.76
C GLU A 15 -6.56 -26.54 -11.24
N ILE A 16 -5.26 -26.61 -11.53
CA ILE A 16 -4.31 -25.53 -11.22
C ILE A 16 -4.70 -24.25 -11.97
N ALA A 17 -5.00 -24.36 -13.26
CA ALA A 17 -5.42 -23.21 -14.07
C ALA A 17 -6.71 -22.57 -13.51
N ALA A 18 -7.72 -23.37 -13.17
CA ALA A 18 -8.97 -22.89 -12.59
C ALA A 18 -8.75 -22.15 -11.26
N LEU A 19 -7.89 -22.68 -10.39
CA LEU A 19 -7.53 -22.03 -9.12
C LEU A 19 -6.79 -20.70 -9.33
N VAL A 20 -5.82 -20.67 -10.26
CA VAL A 20 -5.08 -19.45 -10.60
C VAL A 20 -6.03 -18.38 -11.13
N ILE A 21 -6.96 -18.74 -12.03
CA ILE A 21 -7.96 -17.83 -12.58
C ILE A 21 -8.83 -17.27 -11.45
N ALA A 22 -9.37 -18.12 -10.57
CA ALA A 22 -10.23 -17.69 -9.48
C ALA A 22 -9.52 -16.71 -8.52
N LEU A 23 -8.25 -16.99 -8.19
CA LEU A 23 -7.42 -16.12 -7.34
C LEU A 23 -7.12 -14.79 -8.03
N ALA A 24 -6.74 -14.81 -9.32
CA ALA A 24 -6.45 -13.60 -10.09
C ALA A 24 -7.68 -12.71 -10.25
N SER A 25 -8.85 -13.29 -10.57
CA SER A 25 -10.11 -12.54 -10.68
C SER A 25 -10.51 -11.88 -9.35
N ARG A 26 -10.32 -12.59 -8.23
CA ARG A 26 -10.59 -12.03 -6.90
C ARG A 26 -9.63 -10.91 -6.52
N ALA A 27 -8.34 -11.04 -6.86
CA ALA A 27 -7.35 -9.99 -6.61
C ALA A 27 -7.60 -8.74 -7.46
N ALA A 28 -8.00 -8.91 -8.74
CA ALA A 28 -8.33 -7.81 -9.63
C ALA A 28 -9.54 -6.99 -9.14
N SER A 29 -10.53 -7.64 -8.53
CA SER A 29 -11.67 -6.95 -7.91
C SER A 29 -11.30 -6.10 -6.68
N SER A 30 -10.10 -6.29 -6.13
CA SER A 30 -9.56 -5.54 -4.99
C SER A 30 -8.52 -4.49 -5.42
N ALA A 31 -8.60 -4.00 -6.66
CA ALA A 31 -7.83 -2.84 -7.09
C ALA A 31 -8.24 -1.60 -6.29
N LYS A 32 -7.61 -1.45 -5.12
CA LYS A 32 -7.58 -0.18 -4.39
C LYS A 32 -6.80 0.81 -5.25
N ASP A 33 -7.25 2.07 -5.30
CA ASP A 33 -6.52 3.14 -5.98
C ASP A 33 -5.02 3.01 -5.68
N PRO A 34 -4.14 3.12 -6.69
CA PRO A 34 -2.71 2.99 -6.48
C PRO A 34 -2.32 3.97 -5.38
N GLN A 35 -2.05 3.43 -4.20
CA GLN A 35 -1.46 4.19 -3.12
C GLN A 35 -0.15 4.70 -3.70
N LYS A 36 -0.06 6.04 -3.80
CA LYS A 36 1.11 6.73 -4.33
C LYS A 36 2.31 6.11 -3.62
N SER A 37 3.14 5.37 -4.35
CA SER A 37 4.27 4.69 -3.72
C SER A 37 5.07 5.78 -3.02
N GLU A 38 5.17 5.69 -1.70
CA GLU A 38 5.99 6.64 -0.96
C GLU A 38 7.41 6.40 -1.46
N ASN A 39 7.87 7.30 -2.32
CA ASN A 39 9.22 7.23 -2.85
C ASN A 39 10.12 7.61 -1.68
N TRP A 40 10.55 6.61 -0.92
CA TRP A 40 11.44 6.75 0.23
C TRP A 40 12.71 7.54 -0.11
N ARG A 41 13.13 7.51 -1.39
CA ARG A 41 14.30 8.22 -1.90
C ARG A 41 14.00 9.62 -2.43
N ASN A 42 12.77 10.13 -2.32
CA ASN A 42 12.45 11.46 -2.82
C ASN A 42 13.20 12.54 -2.00
N PRO A 43 14.13 13.30 -2.63
CA PRO A 43 14.94 14.30 -1.93
C PRO A 43 14.13 15.38 -1.24
N ALA A 44 12.89 15.65 -1.70
CA ALA A 44 11.99 16.61 -1.06
C ALA A 44 11.67 16.26 0.40
N HIS A 45 11.77 14.98 0.79
CA HIS A 45 11.61 14.57 2.20
C HIS A 45 12.77 14.99 3.09
N GLN A 46 13.97 15.22 2.52
CA GLN A 46 15.13 15.72 3.25
C GLN A 46 15.18 17.25 3.30
N MET A 47 14.36 17.93 2.50
CA MET A 47 14.29 19.39 2.49
C MET A 47 13.44 19.89 3.65
N ARG A 48 13.88 21.00 4.27
CA ARG A 48 13.13 21.67 5.32
C ARG A 48 11.78 22.16 4.77
N LYS A 49 10.67 21.86 5.47
CA LYS A 49 9.36 22.45 5.17
C LYS A 49 9.37 23.95 5.46
N GLN A 50 8.67 24.73 4.65
CA GLN A 50 8.48 26.16 4.89
C GLN A 50 7.79 26.38 6.24
N LEU A 51 8.19 27.44 6.94
CA LEU A 51 7.58 27.81 8.20
C LEU A 51 6.28 28.57 7.91
N PRO A 52 5.20 28.31 8.67
CA PRO A 52 3.99 29.10 8.54
C PRO A 52 4.31 30.58 8.81
N THR A 53 3.83 31.46 7.94
CA THR A 53 3.92 32.92 8.07
C THR A 53 2.54 33.46 8.44
N GLY A 54 2.49 34.51 9.26
CA GLY A 54 1.24 35.17 9.63
C GLY A 54 1.14 35.54 11.11
N GLN A 55 0.05 36.24 11.45
CA GLN A 55 -0.22 36.64 12.82
C GLN A 55 -0.31 35.38 13.71
N HIS A 56 0.45 35.37 14.81
CA HIS A 56 0.55 34.24 15.76
C HIS A 56 1.30 33.00 15.25
N ALA A 57 1.89 32.99 14.05
CA ALA A 57 2.62 31.81 13.53
C ALA A 57 3.83 31.40 14.41
N TRP A 58 4.45 32.37 15.10
CA TRP A 58 5.51 32.07 16.07
C TRP A 58 4.97 31.34 17.32
N ARG A 59 3.72 31.59 17.72
CA ARG A 59 3.10 30.94 18.89
C ARG A 59 2.76 29.48 18.62
N SER A 60 2.36 29.14 17.39
CA SER A 60 2.09 27.75 16.99
C SER A 60 3.35 26.94 16.70
N SER A 61 4.53 27.57 16.59
CA SER A 61 5.79 26.88 16.27
C SER A 61 6.26 25.87 17.32
N ARG A 62 5.76 25.94 18.56
CA ARG A 62 6.15 25.06 19.68
C ARG A 62 5.17 23.93 19.95
N LEU A 63 4.05 23.85 19.23
CA LEU A 63 3.04 22.81 19.44
C LEU A 63 3.29 21.64 18.48
N PRO A 64 3.24 20.38 18.95
CA PRO A 64 3.14 19.24 18.05
C PRO A 64 1.82 19.35 17.28
N GLY A 65 1.90 19.24 15.94
CA GLY A 65 0.74 19.04 15.08
C GLY A 65 0.43 17.57 14.90
#